data_AF-A0A327NKX4-F1
#
_entry.id   AF-A0A327NKX4-F1
#
_cell.length_a   1.000
_cell.length_b   1.000
_cell.length_c   1.000
_cell.angle_alpha   90.00
_cell.angle_beta   90.00
_cell.angle_gamma   90.00
#
_symmetry.space_group_name_H-M   'P 1'
#
loop_
_entity.id
_entity.type
_entity.pdbx_description
1 polymer ?
#
loop_
_entity_poly.entity_id
_entity_poly.type
_entity_poly.pdbx_seq_one_letter_code
_entity_poly.pdbx_strand_id
1 'polypeptide(L)'
;MLYYFAYTLITAFFSIIIWLCYSVISNFGKDKKEFKLYYIDLFEGKYNILENRLNLLSKELESSEVEIKFPELARVKKEIEFLKKKVLETKKQEISDLRDQFSINMIDRVRDNIENLGKEIESYEMKIKRNNIS
;
A
#
# COMPACT_ATOMS: atom_id res chain seq x y z
N MET A 1 33.55 46.47 29.97
CA MET A 1 32.26 46.45 29.24
C MET A 1 32.36 45.78 27.86
N LEU A 2 33.38 46.06 27.04
CA LEU A 2 33.51 45.50 25.67
C LEU A 2 33.45 43.95 25.60
N TYR A 3 34.09 43.26 26.54
CA TYR A 3 34.10 41.78 26.59
C TYR A 3 32.72 41.16 26.83
N TYR A 4 31.89 41.78 27.66
CA TYR A 4 30.51 41.32 27.91
C TYR A 4 29.62 41.51 26.69
N PHE A 5 29.83 42.62 25.96
CA PHE A 5 29.11 42.89 24.72
C PHE A 5 29.50 41.90 23.60
N ALA A 6 30.79 41.61 23.45
CA ALA A 6 31.25 40.61 22.49
C ALA A 6 30.75 39.19 22.84
N TYR A 7 30.78 38.82 24.12
CA TYR A 7 30.28 37.52 24.58
C TYR A 7 28.78 37.35 24.33
N THR A 8 27.97 38.36 24.66
CA THR A 8 26.51 38.32 24.41
C THR A 8 26.15 38.30 22.93
N LEU A 9 26.93 38.98 22.08
CA LEU A 9 26.76 38.91 20.64
C LEU A 9 27.07 37.52 20.07
N ILE A 10 28.16 36.90 20.56
CA ILE A 10 28.57 35.56 20.16
C ILE A 10 27.55 34.51 20.61
N THR A 11 27.07 34.58 21.85
CA THR A 11 26.06 33.62 22.35
C THR A 11 24.74 33.76 21.60
N ALA A 12 24.28 34.99 21.32
CA ALA A 12 23.08 35.22 20.52
C ALA A 12 23.22 34.66 19.10
N PHE A 13 24.39 34.84 18.47
CA PHE A 13 24.67 34.29 17.14
C PHE A 13 24.62 32.75 17.13
N PHE A 14 25.23 32.08 18.11
CA PHE A 14 25.18 30.62 18.22
C PHE A 14 23.76 30.11 18.51
N SER A 15 22.97 30.80 19.32
CA SER A 15 21.57 30.43 19.56
C SER A 15 20.72 30.48 18.29
N ILE A 16 20.93 31.48 17.43
CA ILE A 16 20.25 31.58 16.13
C ILE A 16 20.65 30.42 15.21
N ILE A 17 21.93 30.07 15.13
CA ILE A 17 22.40 28.95 14.32
C ILE A 17 21.79 27.63 14.79
N ILE A 18 21.79 27.37 16.10
CA ILE A 18 21.20 26.15 16.67
C ILE A 18 19.71 26.07 16.35
N TRP A 19 18.99 27.19 16.45
CA TRP A 19 17.57 27.26 16.11
C TRP A 19 17.30 26.99 14.62
N LEU A 20 18.11 27.56 13.72
CA LEU A 20 18.02 27.31 12.28
C LEU A 20 18.32 25.84 11.95
N CYS A 21 19.36 25.26 12.53
CA CYS A 21 19.68 23.85 12.39
C CYS A 21 18.52 22.96 12.86
N TYR A 22 17.92 23.27 14.01
CA TYR A 22 16.76 22.54 14.52
C TYR A 22 15.54 22.66 13.60
N SER A 23 15.26 23.85 13.08
CA SER A 23 14.16 24.09 12.14
C SER A 23 14.31 23.28 10.86
N VAL A 24 15.52 23.27 10.28
CA VAL A 24 15.84 22.49 9.07
C VAL A 24 15.69 21.00 9.32
N ILE A 25 16.27 20.47 10.41
CA ILE A 25 16.17 19.04 10.76
C ILE A 25 14.72 18.64 11.05
N SER A 26 13.95 19.50 11.74
CA SER A 26 12.54 19.27 12.04
C SER A 26 11.68 19.18 10.77
N ASN A 27 11.91 20.07 9.79
CA ASN A 27 11.20 20.06 8.52
C ASN A 27 11.57 18.82 7.68
N PHE A 28 12.85 18.45 7.60
CA PHE A 28 13.26 17.20 6.93
C PHE A 28 12.63 15.94 7.56
N GLY A 29 12.41 15.93 8.88
CA GLY A 29 11.72 14.85 9.57
C GLY A 29 10.22 14.77 9.23
N LYS A 30 9.56 15.91 9.07
CA LYS A 30 8.15 16.00 8.66
C LYS A 30 7.95 15.51 7.23
N ASP A 31 8.76 15.98 6.30
CA ASP A 31 8.68 15.60 4.88
C ASP A 31 8.84 14.08 4.69
N LYS A 32 9.77 13.45 5.44
CA LYS A 32 9.94 11.99 5.42
C LYS A 32 8.74 11.23 5.98
N LYS A 33 8.09 11.76 7.02
CA LYS A 33 6.91 11.13 7.62
C LYS A 33 5.69 11.24 6.69
N GLU A 34 5.47 12.42 6.11
CA GLU A 34 4.40 12.64 5.14
C GLU A 34 4.58 11.80 3.89
N PHE A 35 5.80 11.71 3.36
CA PHE A 35 6.13 10.84 2.23
C PHE A 35 5.86 9.37 2.54
N LYS A 36 6.24 8.88 3.72
CA LYS A 36 5.96 7.51 4.16
C LYS A 36 4.46 7.22 4.23
N LEU A 37 3.69 8.12 4.85
CA LEU A 37 2.24 7.97 4.98
C LEU A 37 1.55 7.97 3.61
N TYR A 38 1.97 8.85 2.70
CA TYR A 38 1.45 8.89 1.33
C TYR A 38 1.53 7.53 0.62
N TYR A 39 2.67 6.84 0.69
CA TYR A 39 2.82 5.52 0.05
C TYR A 39 2.02 4.43 0.75
N ILE A 40 1.91 4.47 2.07
CA ILE A 40 1.07 3.52 2.82
C ILE A 40 -0.39 3.67 2.37
N ASP A 41 -0.92 4.89 2.36
CA ASP A 41 -2.30 5.17 1.95
C ASP A 41 -2.53 4.79 0.48
N LEU A 42 -1.56 5.08 -0.39
CA LEU A 42 -1.61 4.68 -1.80
C LEU A 42 -1.71 3.16 -1.96
N PHE A 43 -0.88 2.39 -1.27
CA PHE A 43 -0.88 0.93 -1.37
C PHE A 43 -2.10 0.30 -0.71
N GLU A 44 -2.56 0.81 0.44
CA GLU A 44 -3.83 0.40 1.04
C GLU A 44 -4.99 0.58 0.05
N GLY A 45 -5.03 1.73 -0.64
CA GLY A 45 -6.01 2.00 -1.68
C GLY A 45 -5.95 1.00 -2.84
N LYS A 46 -4.75 0.64 -3.31
CA LYS A 46 -4.56 -0.35 -4.38
C LYS A 46 -5.01 -1.75 -3.96
N TYR A 47 -4.68 -2.18 -2.74
CA TYR A 47 -5.17 -3.45 -2.20
C TYR A 47 -6.69 -3.48 -2.06
N ASN A 48 -7.30 -2.40 -1.57
CA ASN A 48 -8.76 -2.28 -1.48
C ASN A 48 -9.44 -2.47 -2.86
N ILE A 49 -8.83 -1.96 -3.93
CA ILE A 49 -9.33 -2.18 -5.30
C ILE A 49 -9.29 -3.67 -5.66
N LEU A 50 -8.21 -4.38 -5.35
CA LEU A 50 -8.10 -5.83 -5.62
C LEU A 50 -9.13 -6.63 -4.82
N GLU A 51 -9.32 -6.31 -3.53
CA GLU A 51 -10.34 -6.93 -2.69
C GLU A 51 -11.75 -6.70 -3.26
N ASN A 52 -12.05 -5.47 -3.71
CA ASN A 52 -13.33 -5.16 -4.33
C ASN A 52 -13.56 -5.93 -5.63
N ARG A 53 -12.54 -6.06 -6.50
CA ARG A 53 -12.64 -6.88 -7.71
C ARG A 53 -12.96 -8.34 -7.38
N LEU A 54 -12.26 -8.93 -6.41
CA LEU A 54 -12.53 -10.30 -5.97
C LEU A 54 -13.93 -10.47 -5.37
N ASN A 55 -14.42 -9.48 -4.61
CA ASN A 55 -15.77 -9.49 -4.08
C ASN A 55 -16.84 -9.39 -5.18
N LEU A 56 -16.60 -8.59 -6.22
CA LEU A 56 -17.47 -8.53 -7.38
C LEU A 56 -17.49 -9.87 -8.12
N LEU A 57 -16.34 -10.49 -8.34
CA LEU A 57 -16.26 -11.80 -8.99
C LEU A 57 -16.98 -12.90 -8.20
N SER A 58 -16.86 -12.91 -6.87
CA SER A 58 -17.64 -13.85 -6.05
C SER A 58 -19.14 -13.65 -6.20
N LYS A 59 -19.61 -12.40 -6.23
CA LYS A 59 -21.03 -12.10 -6.47
C LYS A 59 -21.49 -12.50 -7.86
N GLU A 60 -20.67 -12.26 -8.88
CA GLU A 60 -20.95 -12.69 -10.26
C GLU A 60 -21.11 -14.21 -10.33
N LEU A 61 -20.24 -14.98 -9.65
CA LEU A 61 -20.33 -16.44 -9.57
C LEU A 61 -21.55 -16.95 -8.79
N GLU A 62 -22.00 -16.24 -7.76
CA GLU A 62 -23.26 -16.54 -7.06
C GLU A 62 -24.47 -16.28 -7.95
N SER A 63 -24.44 -15.23 -8.78
CA SER A 63 -25.51 -14.95 -9.74
C SER A 63 -25.50 -15.85 -10.98
N SER A 64 -24.34 -16.42 -11.34
CA SER A 64 -24.13 -17.25 -12.54
C SER A 64 -24.46 -18.74 -12.31
N GLU A 65 -25.15 -19.10 -11.23
CA GLU A 65 -25.54 -20.49 -10.88
C GLU A 65 -26.42 -21.18 -11.94
N VAL A 66 -26.77 -20.51 -13.04
CA VAL A 66 -27.61 -21.03 -14.12
C VAL A 66 -26.79 -21.62 -15.30
N GLU A 67 -25.52 -21.25 -15.50
CA GLU A 67 -24.78 -21.60 -16.75
C GLU A 67 -23.48 -22.41 -16.56
N ILE A 68 -22.83 -22.38 -15.40
CA ILE A 68 -21.55 -23.09 -15.19
C ILE A 68 -21.79 -24.51 -14.68
N LYS A 69 -21.17 -25.52 -15.32
CA LYS A 69 -21.17 -26.91 -14.83
C LYS A 69 -20.73 -26.95 -13.35
N PHE A 70 -21.59 -27.48 -12.48
CA PHE A 70 -21.43 -27.55 -11.01
C PHE A 70 -20.00 -27.82 -10.48
N PRO A 71 -19.21 -28.78 -11.02
CA PRO A 71 -17.86 -29.05 -10.50
C PRO A 71 -16.83 -27.96 -10.83
N GLU A 72 -16.96 -27.29 -11.96
CA GLU A 72 -16.06 -26.21 -12.37
C GLU A 72 -16.36 -24.93 -11.59
N LEU A 73 -17.64 -24.64 -11.35
CA LEU A 73 -18.09 -23.54 -10.49
C LEU A 73 -17.52 -23.67 -9.07
N ALA A 74 -17.61 -24.86 -8.47
CA ALA A 74 -17.10 -25.11 -7.13
C ALA A 74 -15.58 -24.91 -7.03
N ARG A 75 -14.84 -25.26 -8.09
CA ARG A 75 -13.39 -25.04 -8.18
C ARG A 75 -13.05 -23.55 -8.27
N VAL A 76 -13.71 -22.82 -9.16
CA VAL A 76 -13.46 -21.37 -9.33
C VAL A 76 -13.83 -20.60 -8.06
N LYS A 77 -14.95 -20.95 -7.39
CA LYS A 77 -15.31 -20.36 -6.08
C LYS A 77 -14.18 -20.55 -5.04
N LYS A 78 -13.59 -21.75 -4.96
CA LYS A 78 -12.44 -22.01 -4.06
C LYS A 78 -11.19 -21.21 -4.43
N GLU A 79 -10.88 -21.10 -5.72
CA GLU A 79 -9.71 -20.35 -6.20
C GLU A 79 -9.85 -18.83 -5.91
N ILE A 80 -11.06 -18.27 -6.03
CA ILE A 80 -11.33 -16.88 -5.66
C ILE A 80 -11.26 -16.66 -4.15
N GLU A 81 -11.82 -17.56 -3.34
CA GLU A 81 -11.70 -17.48 -1.88
C GLU A 81 -10.24 -17.56 -1.42
N PHE A 82 -9.44 -18.43 -2.06
CA PHE A 82 -8.00 -18.48 -1.84
C PHE A 82 -7.32 -17.15 -2.18
N LEU A 83 -7.67 -16.55 -3.33
CA LEU A 83 -7.14 -15.24 -3.73
C LEU A 83 -7.52 -14.12 -2.77
N LYS A 84 -8.75 -14.07 -2.27
CA LYS A 84 -9.17 -13.09 -1.26
C LYS A 84 -8.31 -13.19 -0.01
N LYS A 85 -8.10 -14.41 0.48
CA LYS A 85 -7.25 -14.65 1.65
C LYS A 85 -5.81 -14.20 1.40
N LYS A 86 -5.25 -14.57 0.24
CA LYS A 86 -3.91 -14.16 -0.19
C LYS A 86 -3.76 -12.64 -0.21
N VAL A 87 -4.69 -11.92 -0.87
CA VAL A 87 -4.69 -10.45 -0.94
C VAL A 87 -4.76 -9.83 0.46
N LEU A 88 -5.64 -10.34 1.33
CA LEU A 88 -5.81 -9.82 2.69
C LEU A 88 -4.56 -10.02 3.56
N GLU A 89 -3.96 -11.21 3.50
CA GLU A 89 -2.76 -11.56 4.27
C GLU A 89 -1.55 -10.75 3.76
N THR A 90 -1.34 -10.72 2.44
CA THR A 90 -0.26 -9.92 1.83
C THR A 90 -0.40 -8.44 2.15
N LYS A 91 -1.61 -7.87 2.04
CA LYS A 91 -1.88 -6.48 2.43
C LYS A 91 -1.47 -6.22 3.89
N LYS A 92 -1.96 -7.03 4.83
CA LYS A 92 -1.66 -6.84 6.25
C LYS A 92 -0.16 -6.86 6.52
N GLN A 93 0.53 -7.84 5.96
CA GLN A 93 1.97 -7.99 6.12
C GLN A 93 2.72 -6.80 5.52
N GLU A 94 2.48 -6.48 4.25
CA GLU A 94 3.24 -5.46 3.54
C GLU A 94 2.99 -4.04 4.05
N ILE A 95 1.76 -3.74 4.44
CA ILE A 95 1.44 -2.46 5.07
C ILE A 95 2.10 -2.35 6.45
N SER A 96 2.15 -3.44 7.22
CA SER A 96 2.90 -3.46 8.49
C SER A 96 4.39 -3.25 8.24
N ASP A 97 4.98 -3.97 7.29
CA ASP A 97 6.40 -3.86 6.94
C ASP A 97 6.75 -2.43 6.49
N LEU A 98 5.89 -1.78 5.69
CA LEU A 98 6.06 -0.38 5.31
C LEU A 98 5.93 0.58 6.50
N ARG A 99 5.04 0.30 7.45
CA ARG A 99 4.88 1.08 8.69
C ARG A 99 6.10 0.94 9.61
N ASP A 100 6.77 -0.20 9.62
CA ASP A 100 7.90 -0.45 10.51
C ASP A 100 9.25 -0.07 9.87
N GLN A 101 9.50 -0.48 8.62
CA GLN A 101 10.81 -0.42 7.96
C GLN A 101 10.76 0.16 6.54
N PHE A 102 10.16 1.35 6.40
CA PHE A 102 10.01 2.03 5.11
C PHE A 102 11.33 2.18 4.33
N SER A 103 11.37 1.62 3.12
CA SER A 103 12.49 1.75 2.19
C SER A 103 12.00 1.73 0.74
N ILE A 104 12.77 2.31 -0.19
CA ILE A 104 12.43 2.34 -1.62
C ILE A 104 12.32 0.92 -2.18
N ASN A 105 13.21 0.01 -1.79
CA ASN A 105 13.16 -1.39 -2.21
C ASN A 105 11.88 -2.11 -1.75
N MET A 106 11.29 -1.71 -0.60
CA MET A 106 9.99 -2.21 -0.19
C MET A 106 8.87 -1.64 -1.07
N ILE A 107 8.91 -0.36 -1.43
CA ILE A 107 7.93 0.25 -2.35
C ILE A 107 7.88 -0.52 -3.67
N ASP A 108 9.03 -0.80 -4.28
CA ASP A 108 9.10 -1.55 -5.53
C ASP A 108 8.52 -2.97 -5.39
N ARG A 109 8.88 -3.67 -4.32
CA ARG A 109 8.35 -5.01 -4.03
C ARG A 109 6.82 -5.03 -3.87
N VAL A 110 6.29 -4.09 -3.10
CA VAL A 110 4.85 -3.97 -2.84
C VAL A 110 4.10 -3.64 -4.14
N ARG A 111 4.64 -2.73 -4.94
CA ARG A 111 4.10 -2.41 -6.28
C ARG A 111 4.04 -3.66 -7.15
N ASP A 112 5.14 -4.40 -7.25
CA ASP A 112 5.24 -5.56 -8.13
C ASP A 112 4.30 -6.69 -7.64
N ASN A 113 4.14 -6.86 -6.33
CA ASN A 113 3.19 -7.82 -5.76
C ASN A 113 1.74 -7.45 -6.06
N ILE A 114 1.37 -6.17 -5.93
CA ILE A 114 0.04 -5.67 -6.32
C ILE A 114 -0.22 -5.92 -7.81
N GLU A 115 0.76 -5.65 -8.68
CA GLU A 115 0.63 -5.88 -10.12
C GLU A 115 0.42 -7.37 -10.45
N ASN A 116 1.20 -8.25 -9.82
CA ASN A 116 1.09 -9.69 -10.01
C ASN A 116 -0.26 -10.23 -9.53
N LEU A 117 -0.73 -9.80 -8.36
CA LEU A 117 -2.07 -10.15 -7.87
C LEU A 117 -3.16 -9.61 -8.81
N GLY A 118 -2.99 -8.41 -9.35
CA GLY A 118 -3.91 -7.82 -10.32
C GLY A 118 -4.02 -8.64 -11.60
N LYS A 119 -2.89 -9.13 -12.15
CA LYS A 119 -2.86 -10.02 -13.32
C LYS A 119 -3.49 -11.38 -13.03
N GLU A 120 -3.26 -11.92 -11.83
CA GLU A 120 -3.86 -13.19 -11.39
C GLU A 120 -5.39 -13.07 -11.34
N ILE A 121 -5.92 -11.98 -10.77
CA ILE A 121 -7.35 -11.67 -10.73
C ILE A 121 -7.93 -11.51 -12.15
N GLU A 122 -7.27 -10.76 -13.03
CA GLU A 122 -7.69 -10.55 -14.42
C GLU A 122 -7.80 -11.87 -15.21
N SER A 123 -6.88 -12.81 -14.97
CA SER A 123 -6.95 -14.15 -15.56
C SER A 123 -8.23 -14.88 -15.17
N TYR A 124 -8.68 -14.76 -13.91
CA TYR A 124 -9.95 -15.35 -13.46
C TYR A 124 -11.17 -14.62 -14.01
N GLU A 125 -11.14 -13.29 -14.11
CA GLU A 125 -12.19 -12.50 -14.77
C GLU A 125 -12.41 -12.98 -16.21
N MET A 126 -11.31 -13.19 -16.96
CA MET A 126 -11.40 -13.71 -18.33
C MET A 126 -11.95 -15.14 -18.40
N LYS A 127 -11.55 -16.03 -17.47
CA LYS A 127 -12.07 -17.41 -17.42
C LYS A 127 -13.57 -17.44 -17.18
N ILE A 128 -14.06 -16.64 -16.22
CA ILE A 128 -15.50 -16.56 -15.90
C ILE A 128 -16.28 -16.00 -17.08
N LYS A 129 -15.81 -14.90 -17.68
CA LYS A 129 -16.45 -14.31 -18.87
C LYS A 129 -16.53 -15.30 -20.04
N ARG A 130 -15.48 -16.07 -20.31
CA ARG A 130 -15.49 -17.06 -21.40
C ARG A 130 -16.51 -18.18 -21.16
N ASN A 131 -16.66 -18.63 -19.91
CA ASN A 131 -17.61 -19.68 -19.55
C ASN A 131 -19.08 -19.20 -19.53
N ASN A 132 -19.33 -17.90 -19.36
CA ASN A 132 -20.68 -17.29 -19.43
C ASN A 132 -21.10 -16.88 -20.86
N ILE A 133 -20.24 -17.04 -21.88
CA ILE A 133 -20.53 -16.66 -23.29
C ILE A 133 -20.76 -17.91 -24.17
N SER A 134 -20.61 -19.12 -23.63
CA SER A 134 -20.80 -20.40 -24.36
C SER A 134 -22.10 -21.09 -24.01
#